data_AF-A0A969MTY3-F1
#
_entry.id   AF-A0A969MTY3-F1
#
_cell.length_a   1.000
_cell.length_b   1.000
_cell.length_c   1.000
_cell.angle_alpha   90.00
_cell.angle_beta   90.00
_cell.angle_gamma   90.00
#
_symmetry.space_group_name_H-M   'P 1'
#
loop_
_entity.id
_entity.type
_entity.pdbx_description
1 polymer ?
#
loop_
_entity_poly.entity_id
_entity_poly.type
_entity_poly.pdbx_seq_one_letter_code
_entity_poly.pdbx_strand_id
1 'polypeptide(L)'
;MDLPSPNLPGSHQCGNAGVAIAMLDQLADVGIDRDCLAVGITHARWPARLQRIRDGALAASLPPDWELWLDGGHNPGAGAALADHLPGWRDLPLYGVVGMLESKDAVGFLAPFARFIDAFVAVSVLARAPRFPQANSQKLPYH
;
A
#
# COMPACT_ATOMS: atom_id res chain seq x y z
N MET A 1 10.02 -22.90 -4.45
CA MET A 1 11.15 -22.27 -3.73
C MET A 1 10.58 -21.71 -2.45
N ASP A 2 10.94 -22.27 -1.30
CA ASP A 2 10.46 -21.74 -0.02
C ASP A 2 11.22 -20.43 0.27
N LEU A 3 10.51 -19.33 0.50
CA LEU A 3 11.05 -18.03 0.88
C LEU A 3 10.33 -17.55 2.15
N PRO A 4 10.95 -16.70 2.98
CA PRO A 4 10.26 -16.11 4.12
C PRO A 4 9.06 -15.27 3.67
N SER A 5 8.09 -15.09 4.57
CA SER A 5 6.97 -14.18 4.30
C SER A 5 7.44 -12.73 4.22
N PRO A 6 6.81 -11.89 3.37
CA PRO A 6 7.07 -10.45 3.35
C PRO A 6 6.84 -9.80 4.70
N ASN A 7 7.64 -8.78 5.01
CA ASN A 7 7.45 -7.97 6.21
C ASN A 7 6.28 -6.97 6.10
N LEU A 8 5.77 -6.74 4.88
CA LEU A 8 4.66 -5.84 4.62
C LEU A 8 3.34 -6.52 5.01
N PRO A 9 2.47 -5.85 5.78
CA PRO A 9 1.20 -6.42 6.20
C PRO A 9 0.22 -6.63 5.04
N GLY A 10 -0.59 -7.67 5.16
CA GLY A 10 -1.62 -8.05 4.19
C GLY A 10 -1.22 -9.25 3.32
N SER A 11 -2.13 -10.22 3.17
CA SER A 11 -1.92 -11.45 2.40
C SER A 11 -1.56 -11.19 0.93
N HIS A 12 -2.11 -10.14 0.34
CA HIS A 12 -1.82 -9.71 -1.03
C HIS A 12 -0.33 -9.37 -1.26
N GLN A 13 0.43 -9.05 -0.21
CA GLN A 13 1.86 -8.77 -0.33
C GLN A 13 2.67 -10.02 -0.70
N CYS A 14 2.20 -11.22 -0.37
CA CYS A 14 2.78 -12.46 -0.87
C CYS A 14 2.65 -12.56 -2.41
N GLY A 15 1.50 -12.15 -2.95
CA GLY A 15 1.29 -12.05 -4.40
C GLY A 15 2.20 -11.02 -5.04
N ASN A 16 2.31 -9.82 -4.45
CA ASN A 16 3.21 -8.77 -4.93
C ASN A 16 4.68 -9.23 -4.94
N ALA A 17 5.12 -9.91 -3.87
CA ALA A 17 6.46 -10.47 -3.78
C ALA A 17 6.68 -11.54 -4.86
N GLY A 18 5.71 -12.44 -5.06
CA GLY A 18 5.77 -13.46 -6.12
C GLY A 18 5.92 -12.86 -7.52
N VAL A 19 5.17 -11.81 -7.84
CA VAL A 19 5.31 -11.10 -9.12
C VAL A 19 6.69 -10.44 -9.24
N ALA A 20 7.18 -9.79 -8.19
CA ALA A 20 8.50 -9.17 -8.21
C ALA A 20 9.62 -10.20 -8.44
N ILE A 21 9.56 -11.35 -7.76
CA ILE A 21 10.52 -12.46 -7.94
C ILE A 21 10.44 -13.01 -9.37
N ALA A 22 9.24 -13.28 -9.86
CA ALA A 22 9.06 -13.76 -11.23
C ALA A 22 9.60 -12.76 -12.27
N MET A 23 9.48 -11.46 -12.02
CA MET A 23 10.11 -10.45 -12.88
C MET A 23 11.64 -10.50 -12.81
N LEU A 24 12.22 -10.67 -11.62
CA LEU A 24 13.67 -10.83 -11.46
C LEU A 24 14.18 -12.09 -12.19
N ASP A 25 13.44 -13.19 -12.15
CA ASP A 25 13.78 -14.43 -12.87
C ASP A 25 13.80 -14.24 -14.40
N GLN A 26 13.05 -13.27 -14.93
CA GLN A 26 13.06 -12.94 -16.37
C GLN A 26 14.17 -11.96 -16.76
N LEU A 27 14.81 -11.29 -15.80
CA LEU A 27 15.92 -10.39 -16.07
C LEU A 27 17.21 -11.21 -16.14
N ALA A 28 17.81 -11.30 -17.33
CA ALA A 28 19.10 -11.97 -17.48
C ALA A 28 20.18 -11.22 -16.67
N ASP A 29 21.04 -11.99 -16.00
CA ASP A 29 22.33 -11.54 -15.45
C ASP A 29 22.30 -10.57 -14.25
N VAL A 30 21.22 -10.56 -13.45
CA VAL A 30 21.17 -9.72 -12.22
C VAL A 30 21.89 -10.31 -11.00
N GLY A 31 22.37 -11.55 -11.06
CA GLY A 31 23.16 -12.16 -9.98
C GLY A 31 22.42 -12.26 -8.63
N ILE A 32 21.09 -12.23 -8.64
CA ILE A 32 20.27 -12.30 -7.42
C ILE A 32 20.05 -13.76 -7.07
N ASP A 33 20.69 -14.19 -5.98
CA ASP A 33 20.48 -15.51 -5.42
C ASP A 33 19.31 -15.54 -4.42
N ARG A 34 19.04 -16.73 -3.87
CA ARG A 34 17.96 -16.94 -2.91
C ARG A 34 18.13 -16.12 -1.63
N ASP A 35 19.35 -15.89 -1.16
CA ASP A 35 19.61 -15.15 0.06
C ASP A 35 19.35 -13.65 -0.16
N CYS A 36 19.72 -13.13 -1.33
CA CYS A 36 19.32 -11.80 -1.77
C CYS A 36 17.78 -11.65 -1.82
N LEU A 37 17.06 -12.63 -2.37
CA LEU A 37 15.59 -12.60 -2.40
C LEU A 37 14.99 -12.61 -0.98
N ALA A 38 15.48 -13.50 -0.11
CA ALA A 38 15.02 -13.59 1.27
C ALA A 38 15.22 -12.26 2.01
N VAL A 39 16.41 -11.66 1.90
CA VAL A 39 16.71 -10.35 2.48
C VAL A 39 15.78 -9.27 1.89
N GLY A 40 15.62 -9.23 0.56
CA GLY A 40 14.78 -8.24 -0.11
C GLY A 40 13.33 -8.28 0.35
N ILE A 41 12.75 -9.48 0.47
CA ILE A 41 11.35 -9.70 0.88
C ILE A 41 11.14 -9.30 2.35
N THR A 42 12.06 -9.66 3.25
CA THR A 42 11.91 -9.36 4.69
C THR A 42 12.30 -7.93 5.07
N HIS A 43 12.98 -7.19 4.18
CA HIS A 43 13.39 -5.80 4.42
C HIS A 43 12.70 -4.79 3.51
N ALA A 44 11.78 -5.23 2.65
CA ALA A 44 11.00 -4.36 1.79
C ALA A 44 10.34 -3.24 2.61
N ARG A 45 10.38 -2.03 2.07
CA ARG A 45 9.67 -0.88 2.65
C ARG A 45 8.84 -0.25 1.55
N TRP A 46 7.53 -0.20 1.78
CA TRP A 46 6.60 0.42 0.87
C TRP A 46 5.76 1.43 1.64
N PRO A 47 6.10 2.73 1.58
CA PRO A 47 5.33 3.77 2.26
C PRO A 47 3.85 3.74 1.85
N ALA A 48 2.97 4.00 2.81
CA ALA A 48 1.52 4.01 2.63
C ALA A 48 0.95 2.67 2.10
N ARG A 49 1.43 1.53 2.61
CA ARG A 49 0.83 0.20 2.44
C ARG A 49 0.60 -0.44 3.80
N LEU A 50 -0.61 -0.25 4.35
CA LEU A 50 -0.99 -0.62 5.71
C LEU A 50 0.12 -0.25 6.71
N GLN A 51 0.65 0.97 6.58
CA GLN A 51 1.80 1.44 7.33
C GLN A 51 1.35 1.99 8.68
N ARG A 52 1.83 1.39 9.79
CA ARG A 52 1.65 1.98 11.12
C ARG A 52 2.53 3.21 11.29
N ILE A 53 1.92 4.32 11.63
CA ILE A 53 2.59 5.59 11.96
C ILE A 53 2.67 5.69 13.48
N ARG A 54 3.88 5.74 14.03
CA ARG A 54 4.11 5.79 15.48
C ARG A 54 4.60 7.15 15.96
N ASP A 55 5.13 7.97 15.04
CA ASP A 55 5.81 9.21 15.36
C ASP A 55 5.27 10.38 14.52
N GLY A 56 5.58 11.60 14.96
CA GLY A 56 5.19 12.85 14.30
C GLY A 56 3.97 13.52 14.94
N ALA A 57 3.69 14.75 14.50
CA ALA A 57 2.70 15.63 15.14
C ALA A 57 1.29 15.00 15.21
N LEU A 58 0.86 14.31 14.14
CA LEU A 58 -0.45 13.67 14.11
C LEU A 58 -0.52 12.49 15.10
N ALA A 59 0.46 11.58 15.06
CA ALA A 59 0.52 10.45 16.01
C ALA A 59 0.60 10.94 17.46
N ALA A 60 1.38 11.98 17.74
CA ALA A 60 1.51 12.58 19.07
C ALA A 60 0.24 13.30 19.56
N SER A 61 -0.67 13.67 18.64
CA SER A 61 -1.93 14.34 18.96
C SER A 61 -3.07 13.37 19.30
N LEU A 62 -2.90 12.07 19.03
CA LEU A 62 -3.92 11.06 19.30
C LEU A 62 -3.98 10.71 20.79
N PRO A 63 -5.15 10.29 21.31
CA PRO A 63 -5.27 9.82 22.68
C PRO A 63 -4.36 8.62 22.96
N PRO A 64 -4.07 8.33 24.24
CA PRO A 64 -3.44 7.08 24.64
C PRO A 64 -4.20 5.87 24.04
N ASP A 65 -3.45 4.82 23.67
CA ASP A 65 -3.96 3.56 23.11
C ASP A 65 -4.56 3.63 21.69
N TRP A 66 -4.51 4.78 21.03
CA TRP A 66 -4.88 4.88 19.62
C TRP A 66 -3.73 4.43 18.71
N GLU A 67 -4.09 3.74 17.62
CA GLU A 67 -3.16 3.41 16.56
C GLU A 67 -3.45 4.24 15.31
N LEU A 68 -2.40 4.76 14.67
CA LEU A 68 -2.50 5.47 13.39
C LEU A 68 -1.96 4.57 12.27
N TRP A 69 -2.79 4.33 11.26
CA TRP A 69 -2.44 3.52 10.11
C TRP A 69 -2.67 4.31 8.81
N LEU A 70 -1.79 4.12 7.82
CA LEU A 70 -1.83 4.80 6.53
C LEU A 70 -1.80 3.79 5.37
N ASP A 71 -2.77 3.89 4.48
CA ASP A 71 -2.80 3.14 3.22
C ASP A 71 -3.15 4.06 2.04
N GLY A 72 -2.42 3.94 0.93
CA GLY A 72 -2.63 4.71 -0.30
C GLY A 72 -3.51 4.01 -1.35
N GLY A 73 -4.16 2.91 -0.99
CA GLY A 73 -5.12 2.18 -1.79
C GLY A 73 -6.35 3.00 -2.10
N HIS A 74 -6.84 2.94 -3.33
CA HIS A 74 -7.93 3.79 -3.81
C HIS A 74 -8.67 3.17 -5.00
N ASN A 75 -8.56 1.85 -5.17
CA ASN A 75 -9.22 1.09 -6.22
C ASN A 75 -9.93 -0.13 -5.63
N PRO A 76 -10.87 -0.78 -6.34
CA PRO A 76 -11.61 -1.91 -5.81
C PRO A 76 -10.73 -3.08 -5.31
N GLY A 77 -9.60 -3.34 -5.98
CA GLY A 77 -8.64 -4.36 -5.55
C GLY A 77 -7.99 -4.05 -4.19
N ALA A 78 -7.66 -2.78 -3.94
CA ALA A 78 -7.21 -2.33 -2.62
C ALA A 78 -8.31 -2.46 -1.56
N GLY A 79 -9.57 -2.20 -1.94
CA GLY A 79 -10.72 -2.42 -1.07
C GLY A 79 -10.85 -3.87 -0.63
N ALA A 80 -10.73 -4.82 -1.57
CA ALA A 80 -10.71 -6.25 -1.25
C ALA A 80 -9.54 -6.61 -0.33
N ALA A 81 -8.34 -6.11 -0.62
CA ALA A 81 -7.16 -6.34 0.21
C ALA A 81 -7.32 -5.83 1.65
N LEU A 82 -7.97 -4.68 1.85
CA LEU A 82 -8.31 -4.17 3.18
C LEU A 82 -9.37 -5.04 3.86
N ALA A 83 -10.40 -5.49 3.13
CA ALA A 83 -11.44 -6.36 3.67
C ALA A 83 -10.90 -7.70 4.19
N ASP A 84 -9.81 -8.20 3.62
CA ASP A 84 -9.11 -9.40 4.09
C ASP A 84 -8.24 -9.13 5.33
N HIS A 85 -7.73 -7.90 5.51
CA HIS A 85 -6.83 -7.54 6.60
C HIS A 85 -7.57 -7.11 7.87
N LEU A 86 -8.59 -6.27 7.73
CA LEU A 86 -9.31 -5.63 8.83
C LEU A 86 -10.01 -6.58 9.83
N PRO A 87 -10.42 -7.82 9.49
CA PRO A 87 -10.92 -8.76 10.49
C PRO A 87 -9.96 -9.01 11.66
N GLY A 88 -8.65 -8.81 11.45
CA GLY A 88 -7.63 -8.93 12.50
C GLY A 88 -7.54 -7.74 13.47
N TRP A 89 -8.29 -6.65 13.25
CA TRP A 89 -8.20 -5.41 14.06
C TRP A 89 -9.42 -5.16 14.97
N ARG A 90 -10.24 -6.19 15.22
CA ARG A 90 -11.55 -6.05 15.87
C ARG A 90 -11.52 -5.78 17.37
N ASP A 91 -10.33 -5.61 17.96
CA ASP A 91 -10.17 -5.37 19.39
C ASP A 91 -10.52 -3.92 19.79
N LEU A 92 -10.58 -3.01 18.81
CA LEU A 92 -10.88 -1.58 19.00
C LEU A 92 -11.81 -1.06 17.89
N PRO A 93 -12.55 0.05 18.13
CA PRO A 93 -13.27 0.74 17.07
C PRO A 93 -12.33 1.23 15.97
N LEU A 94 -12.78 1.12 14.72
CA LEU A 94 -12.04 1.55 13.54
C LEU A 94 -12.67 2.79 12.91
N TYR A 95 -11.90 3.87 12.87
CA TYR A 95 -12.29 5.13 12.24
C TYR A 95 -11.50 5.37 10.95
N GLY A 96 -12.20 5.72 9.87
CA GLY A 96 -11.59 5.98 8.57
C GLY A 96 -11.47 7.47 8.24
N VAL A 97 -10.31 7.92 7.76
CA VAL A 97 -10.19 9.22 7.07
C VAL A 97 -9.84 8.93 5.62
N VAL A 98 -10.76 9.25 4.70
CA VAL A 98 -10.66 8.82 3.30
C VAL A 98 -10.63 10.04 2.38
N GLY A 99 -9.55 10.16 1.61
CA GLY A 99 -9.45 11.11 0.52
C GLY A 99 -9.28 10.38 -0.81
N MET A 100 -10.17 10.63 -1.76
CA MET A 100 -10.10 10.06 -3.10
C MET A 100 -10.31 11.15 -4.16
N LEU A 101 -9.66 10.99 -5.31
CA LEU A 101 -9.93 11.84 -6.48
C LEU A 101 -11.30 11.48 -7.07
N GLU A 102 -11.99 12.46 -7.66
CA GLU A 102 -13.30 12.28 -8.29
C GLU A 102 -13.30 11.19 -9.37
N SER A 103 -12.18 11.00 -10.07
CA SER A 103 -12.01 9.99 -11.12
C SER A 103 -11.93 8.54 -10.60
N LYS A 104 -11.97 8.32 -9.28
CA LYS A 104 -11.84 6.99 -8.68
C LYS A 104 -13.20 6.41 -8.31
N ASP A 105 -13.30 5.08 -8.42
CA ASP A 105 -14.47 4.33 -7.95
C ASP A 105 -14.45 4.21 -6.42
N ALA A 106 -15.02 5.21 -5.76
CA ALA A 106 -15.12 5.26 -4.31
C ALA A 106 -16.03 4.14 -3.74
N VAL A 107 -17.11 3.82 -4.44
CA VAL A 107 -18.06 2.78 -4.00
C VAL A 107 -17.39 1.40 -4.07
N GLY A 108 -16.78 1.06 -5.20
CA GLY A 108 -16.07 -0.20 -5.36
C GLY A 108 -14.85 -0.34 -4.43
N PHE A 109 -14.21 0.77 -4.07
CA PHE A 109 -13.17 0.77 -3.03
C PHE A 109 -13.74 0.51 -1.63
N LEU A 110 -14.75 1.25 -1.18
CA LEU A 110 -15.24 1.21 0.21
C LEU A 110 -16.13 0.01 0.51
N ALA A 111 -16.98 -0.40 -0.42
CA ALA A 111 -18.01 -1.43 -0.20
C ALA A 111 -17.50 -2.75 0.40
N PRO A 112 -16.33 -3.30 0.00
CA PRO A 112 -15.82 -4.56 0.56
C PRO A 112 -15.55 -4.52 2.07
N PHE A 113 -15.19 -3.35 2.60
CA PHE A 113 -14.74 -3.22 3.98
C PHE A 113 -15.56 -2.26 4.85
N ALA A 114 -16.58 -1.60 4.31
CA ALA A 114 -17.40 -0.64 5.03
C ALA A 114 -17.98 -1.20 6.35
N ARG A 115 -18.32 -2.49 6.39
CA ARG A 115 -18.84 -3.17 7.59
C ARG A 115 -17.87 -3.25 8.78
N PHE A 116 -16.59 -3.00 8.56
CA PHE A 116 -15.56 -3.03 9.61
C PHE A 116 -15.26 -1.65 10.18
N ILE A 117 -15.83 -0.57 9.61
CA ILE A 117 -15.56 0.81 10.00
C ILE A 117 -16.75 1.34 10.80
N ASP A 118 -16.49 1.86 12.00
CA ASP A 118 -17.49 2.44 12.88
C ASP A 118 -17.96 3.81 12.37
N ALA A 119 -17.02 4.64 11.90
CA ALA A 119 -17.32 5.88 11.21
C ALA A 119 -16.18 6.29 10.27
N PHE A 120 -16.50 7.06 9.23
CA PHE A 120 -15.49 7.66 8.37
C PHE A 120 -15.75 9.14 8.12
N VAL A 121 -14.66 9.86 7.84
CA VAL A 121 -14.67 11.25 7.37
C VAL A 121 -14.07 11.29 5.97
N ALA A 122 -14.83 11.82 5.02
CA ALA A 122 -14.32 12.10 3.68
C ALA A 122 -13.60 13.45 3.67
N VAL A 123 -12.40 13.50 3.07
CA VAL A 123 -11.59 14.72 2.96
C VAL A 123 -11.20 14.98 1.51
N SER A 124 -11.15 16.25 1.12
CA SER A 124 -10.70 16.64 -0.22
C SER A 124 -9.21 16.33 -0.40
N VAL A 125 -8.88 15.66 -1.50
CA VAL A 125 -7.48 15.49 -1.91
C VAL A 125 -7.04 16.76 -2.61
N LEU A 126 -6.11 17.51 -1.99
CA LEU A 126 -5.45 18.64 -2.63
C LEU A 126 -4.49 18.09 -3.69
N ALA A 127 -4.99 17.90 -4.91
CA ALA A 127 -4.17 17.47 -6.03
C ALA A 127 -3.10 18.54 -6.33
N ARG A 128 -1.86 18.34 -5.86
CA ARG A 128 -0.70 18.94 -6.52
C ARG A 128 -0.41 18.09 -7.76
N ALA A 129 -0.25 18.75 -8.92
CA ALA A 129 0.11 18.10 -10.17
C ALA A 129 1.29 17.13 -9.97
N PRO A 130 1.33 16.00 -10.69
CA PRO A 130 2.44 15.06 -10.60
C PRO A 130 3.75 15.78 -10.94
N ARG A 131 4.72 15.72 -10.03
CA ARG A 131 6.10 16.10 -10.34
C ARG A 131 6.72 14.96 -11.14
N PHE A 132 6.51 14.96 -12.44
CA PHE A 132 7.48 14.33 -13.31
C PHE A 132 8.73 15.23 -13.32
N PRO A 133 9.95 14.72 -13.04
CA PRO A 133 11.14 15.44 -13.48
C PRO A 133 10.96 15.68 -14.98
N GLN A 134 11.16 16.92 -15.45
CA GLN A 134 11.12 17.22 -16.87
C GLN A 134 12.20 16.38 -17.56
N ALA A 135 11.82 15.22 -18.10
CA ALA A 135 12.66 14.50 -19.03
C ALA A 135 12.71 15.35 -20.30
N ASN A 136 13.90 15.83 -20.65
CA ASN A 136 14.17 16.41 -21.95
C ASN A 136 13.69 15.42 -23.02
N SER A 137 12.56 15.74 -23.66
CA SER A 137 11.98 14.95 -24.73
C SER A 137 12.72 15.24 -26.03
N GLN A 138 13.95 14.76 -26.15
CA GLN A 138 14.48 14.45 -27.47
C GLN A 138 13.86 13.13 -27.91
N LYS A 139 12.83 13.22 -28.75
CA LYS A 139 12.28 12.07 -29.47
C LYS A 139 13.39 11.51 -30.38
N LEU A 140 13.88 10.31 -30.07
CA LEU A 140 14.63 9.52 -31.04
C LEU A 140 13.64 9.02 -32.11
N PRO A 141 13.93 9.19 -33.40
CA PRO A 141 13.09 8.63 -34.47
C PRO A 141 13.21 7.10 -34.46
N TYR A 142 12.07 6.44 -34.60
CA TYR A 142 12.01 5.00 -34.86
C TYR A 142 12.65 4.73 -36.24
N HIS A 143 13.67 3.88 -36.26
CA HIS A 143 14.10 3.14 -37.45
C HIS A 143 13.63 1.70 -37.33
#